data_AF-A0A959Y4P4-F1
#
_entry.id   AF-A0A959Y4P4-F1
#
_cell.length_a   1.000
_cell.length_b   1.000
_cell.length_c   1.000
_cell.angle_alpha   90.00
_cell.angle_beta   90.00
_cell.angle_gamma   90.00
#
_symmetry.space_group_name_H-M   'P 1'
#
loop_
_entity.id
_entity.type
_entity.pdbx_description
1 polymer ?
#
loop_
_entity_poly.entity_id
_entity_poly.type
_entity_poly.pdbx_seq_one_letter_code
_entity_poly.pdbx_strand_id
1 'polypeptide(L)'
;MHSPTPLKRSTRRAALLLPLLLPMPALAQSTPAPLTGLSVESLFRGLLGMACIIAIAWVFSAKRKHVDWKVVGIGLLFQLVLALAILYVPFVQTGFELVGRLFVKVLDFTRIGSEFLFRDLMDVKSFGFIFALQILPTIIFFSALTSVLFYLGIIQKVVYALAWALNRTMRLSG
;
A
#
# COMPACT_ATOMS: atom_id res chain seq x y z
N MET A 1 -39.80 -18.50 49.19
CA MET A 1 -40.07 -17.41 48.23
C MET A 1 -38.72 -16.78 47.88
N HIS A 2 -38.35 -16.86 46.60
CA HIS A 2 -37.04 -16.61 46.01
C HIS A 2 -36.46 -15.21 46.27
N SER A 3 -35.17 -15.11 46.58
CA SER A 3 -34.25 -14.26 45.81
C SER A 3 -32.77 -14.58 46.13
N PRO A 4 -31.84 -14.39 45.16
CA PRO A 4 -30.56 -15.10 45.10
C PRO A 4 -29.32 -14.22 45.40
N THR A 5 -28.28 -14.82 45.97
CA THR A 5 -26.86 -14.44 45.79
C THR A 5 -26.29 -15.05 44.49
N PRO A 6 -25.14 -14.62 43.92
CA PRO A 6 -24.52 -13.30 43.78
C PRO A 6 -24.09 -13.00 42.32
N LEU A 7 -24.06 -11.73 41.88
CA LEU A 7 -23.57 -11.33 40.53
C LEU A 7 -22.22 -10.59 40.60
N LYS A 8 -21.18 -11.26 41.13
CA LYS A 8 -19.79 -10.79 41.10
C LYS A 8 -19.00 -11.45 39.96
N ARG A 9 -19.41 -11.25 38.71
CA ARG A 9 -18.69 -11.79 37.53
C ARG A 9 -18.55 -10.84 36.33
N SER A 10 -19.06 -9.61 36.41
CA SER A 10 -19.05 -8.66 35.28
C SER A 10 -17.82 -7.71 35.25
N THR A 11 -17.05 -7.60 36.32
CA THR A 11 -15.94 -6.62 36.37
C THR A 11 -14.71 -7.04 35.55
N ARG A 12 -14.55 -8.35 35.25
CA ARG A 12 -13.42 -8.83 34.44
C ARG A 12 -13.56 -8.57 32.94
N ARG A 13 -14.79 -8.38 32.43
CA ARG A 13 -15.01 -8.02 31.02
C ARG A 13 -14.80 -6.52 30.76
N ALA A 14 -15.09 -5.66 31.75
CA ALA A 14 -14.79 -4.23 31.68
C ALA A 14 -13.27 -3.96 31.70
N ALA A 15 -12.49 -4.74 32.45
CA ALA A 15 -11.02 -4.63 32.46
C ALA A 15 -10.36 -5.11 31.14
N LEU A 16 -11.04 -5.96 30.37
CA LEU A 16 -10.54 -6.48 29.09
C LEU A 16 -10.72 -5.50 27.92
N LEU A 17 -11.66 -4.56 28.04
CA LEU A 17 -11.92 -3.51 27.04
C LEU A 17 -11.20 -2.18 27.35
N LEU A 18 -10.63 -2.07 28.56
CA LEU A 18 -9.91 -0.88 29.01
C LEU A 18 -8.62 -0.53 28.22
N PRO A 19 -7.88 -1.47 27.59
CA PRO A 19 -6.75 -1.11 26.73
C PRO A 19 -7.17 -0.42 25.42
N LEU A 20 -8.46 -0.43 25.06
CA LEU A 20 -9.00 0.16 23.83
C LEU A 20 -9.30 1.66 23.96
N LEU A 21 -9.38 2.18 25.19
CA LEU A 21 -9.81 3.55 25.48
C LEU A 21 -8.67 4.51 25.86
N LEU A 22 -7.43 4.02 25.97
CA LEU A 22 -6.28 4.90 26.16
C LEU A 22 -5.81 5.40 24.79
N PRO A 23 -5.76 6.72 24.54
CA PRO A 23 -4.99 7.24 23.42
C PRO A 23 -3.55 6.80 23.66
N MET A 24 -3.07 5.83 22.88
CA MET A 24 -1.68 5.39 23.00
C MET A 24 -0.81 6.63 22.84
N PRO A 25 -0.05 7.03 23.87
CA PRO A 25 0.89 8.12 23.71
C PRO A 25 1.89 7.63 22.67
N ALA A 26 2.01 8.42 21.62
CA ALA A 26 3.04 8.41 20.60
C ALA A 26 4.40 7.91 21.11
N LEU A 27 4.60 6.60 21.15
CA LEU A 27 5.87 5.94 21.50
C LEU A 27 6.51 5.25 20.28
N ALA A 28 6.41 5.89 19.10
CA ALA A 28 7.34 5.66 18.00
C ALA A 28 7.26 6.73 16.89
N GLN A 29 7.20 8.02 17.23
CA GLN A 29 7.68 9.02 16.27
C GLN A 29 9.19 9.17 16.50
N SER A 30 9.95 8.23 15.96
CA SER A 30 11.34 8.53 15.63
C SER A 30 11.31 9.55 14.51
N THR A 31 11.74 10.77 14.82
CA THR A 31 12.07 11.82 13.87
C THR A 31 12.81 11.18 12.69
N PRO A 32 12.39 11.39 11.42
CA PRO A 32 13.16 10.92 10.29
C PRO A 32 14.44 11.76 10.23
N ALA A 33 15.47 11.31 10.94
CA ALA A 33 16.80 11.87 10.89
C ALA A 33 17.34 11.68 9.46
N PRO A 34 17.88 12.72 8.82
CA PRO A 34 18.51 12.57 7.52
C PRO A 34 19.77 11.70 7.68
N LEU A 35 19.80 10.56 6.99
CA LEU A 35 20.98 9.73 6.71
C LEU A 35 21.67 8.97 7.89
N THR A 36 20.99 8.75 9.02
CA THR A 36 21.40 7.76 10.07
C THR A 36 20.50 6.52 10.11
N GLY A 37 19.82 6.18 9.02
CA GLY A 37 18.77 5.14 8.97
C GLY A 37 19.24 3.72 8.61
N LEU A 38 20.48 3.56 8.11
CA LEU A 38 21.09 2.26 7.83
C LEU A 38 21.98 1.83 8.99
N SER A 39 21.37 1.57 10.15
CA SER A 39 22.06 0.87 11.24
C SER A 39 22.15 -0.63 10.91
N VAL A 40 23.17 -1.31 11.42
CA VAL A 40 23.27 -2.78 11.28
C VAL A 40 22.01 -3.46 11.80
N GLU A 41 21.39 -2.89 12.84
CA GLU A 41 20.11 -3.32 13.39
C GLU A 41 18.95 -3.17 12.39
N SER A 42 18.82 -2.03 11.71
CA SER A 42 17.73 -1.82 10.75
C SER A 42 17.88 -2.72 9.52
N LEU A 43 19.11 -2.95 9.07
CA LEU A 43 19.42 -3.90 8.00
C LEU A 43 19.09 -5.34 8.42
N PHE A 44 19.53 -5.76 9.62
CA PHE A 44 19.24 -7.09 10.14
C PHE A 44 17.74 -7.31 10.34
N ARG A 45 17.03 -6.32 10.88
CA ARG A 45 15.57 -6.36 11.04
C ARG A 45 14.85 -6.45 9.69
N GLY A 46 15.31 -5.71 8.69
CA GLY A 46 14.79 -5.79 7.31
C GLY A 46 15.02 -7.16 6.69
N LEU A 47 16.22 -7.71 6.82
CA LEU A 47 16.57 -9.05 6.31
C LEU A 47 15.78 -10.14 7.02
N LEU A 48 15.61 -10.04 8.35
CA LEU A 48 14.82 -10.97 9.15
C LEU A 48 13.33 -10.90 8.76
N GLY A 49 12.78 -9.70 8.56
CA GLY A 49 11.41 -9.53 8.06
C GLY A 49 11.20 -10.19 6.69
N MET A 50 12.14 -9.99 5.76
CA MET A 50 12.12 -10.63 4.44
C MET A 50 12.16 -12.16 4.56
N ALA A 51 13.07 -12.70 5.40
CA ALA A 51 13.18 -14.13 5.64
C ALA A 51 11.90 -14.71 6.26
N CYS A 52 11.28 -14.01 7.22
CA CYS A 52 10.01 -14.42 7.82
C CYS A 52 8.88 -14.49 6.78
N ILE A 53 8.74 -13.49 5.90
CA ILE A 53 7.70 -13.49 4.86
C ILE A 53 7.91 -14.66 3.89
N ILE A 54 9.16 -14.92 3.47
CA ILE A 54 9.48 -16.06 2.60
C ILE A 54 9.19 -17.39 3.32
N ALA A 55 9.53 -17.50 4.61
CA ALA A 55 9.25 -18.69 5.40
C ALA A 55 7.74 -18.96 5.53
N ILE A 56 6.94 -17.91 5.79
CA ILE A 56 5.49 -18.02 5.83
C ILE A 56 4.96 -18.47 4.46
N ALA A 57 5.39 -17.82 3.37
CA ALA A 57 5.00 -18.21 2.02
C ALA A 57 5.37 -19.67 1.69
N TRP A 58 6.54 -20.13 2.15
CA TRP A 58 6.97 -21.53 1.98
C TRP A 58 6.14 -22.52 2.81
N VAL A 59 5.78 -22.19 4.05
CA VAL A 59 4.94 -23.04 4.91
C VAL A 59 3.55 -23.24 4.31
N PHE A 60 2.95 -22.17 3.78
CA PHE A 60 1.64 -22.20 3.12
C PHE A 60 1.68 -22.67 1.66
N SER A 61 2.86 -22.95 1.10
CA SER A 61 2.98 -23.44 -0.28
C SER A 61 2.45 -24.86 -0.43
N ALA A 62 1.55 -25.07 -1.40
CA ALA A 62 0.93 -26.36 -1.71
C ALA A 62 1.95 -27.42 -2.17
N LYS A 63 3.04 -27.01 -2.83
CA LYS A 63 4.10 -27.90 -3.31
C LYS A 63 5.47 -27.39 -2.86
N ARG A 64 5.73 -27.45 -1.54
CA ARG A 64 6.96 -26.96 -0.88
C ARG A 64 8.29 -27.39 -1.55
N LYS A 65 8.30 -28.54 -2.21
CA LYS A 65 9.48 -29.10 -2.92
C LYS A 65 9.66 -28.61 -4.36
N HIS A 66 8.62 -28.02 -4.97
CA HIS A 66 8.64 -27.50 -6.34
C HIS A 66 8.73 -25.97 -6.38
N VAL A 67 9.19 -25.35 -5.30
CA VAL A 67 9.41 -23.90 -5.27
C VAL A 67 10.70 -23.61 -6.04
N ASP A 68 10.57 -22.85 -7.13
CA ASP A 68 11.70 -22.42 -7.95
C ASP A 68 12.49 -21.31 -7.24
N TRP A 69 13.45 -21.70 -6.41
CA TRP A 69 14.30 -20.76 -5.66
C TRP A 69 15.07 -19.77 -6.53
N LYS A 70 15.32 -20.11 -7.80
CA LYS A 70 15.90 -19.18 -8.79
C LYS A 70 14.96 -18.00 -9.07
N VAL A 71 13.68 -18.28 -9.26
CA VAL A 71 12.66 -17.25 -9.53
C VAL A 71 12.47 -16.37 -8.30
N VAL A 72 12.41 -16.98 -7.11
CA VAL A 72 12.30 -16.24 -5.84
C VAL A 72 13.50 -15.32 -5.64
N GLY A 73 14.73 -15.83 -5.84
CA GLY A 73 15.95 -15.03 -5.71
C GLY A 73 16.05 -13.89 -6.71
N ILE A 74 15.68 -14.13 -7.97
CA ILE A 74 15.65 -13.08 -9.00
C ILE A 74 14.58 -12.02 -8.67
N GLY A 75 13.40 -12.43 -8.19
CA GLY A 75 12.34 -11.50 -7.78
C GLY A 75 12.77 -10.61 -6.62
N LEU A 76 13.42 -11.18 -5.59
CA LEU A 76 13.98 -10.40 -4.49
C LEU A 76 15.05 -9.42 -4.96
N LEU A 77 15.95 -9.87 -5.83
CA LEU A 77 16.99 -9.02 -6.39
C LEU A 77 16.38 -7.87 -7.20
N PHE A 78 15.38 -8.16 -8.04
CA PHE A 78 14.68 -7.15 -8.83
C PHE A 78 14.00 -6.10 -7.94
N GLN A 79 13.32 -6.53 -6.87
CA GLN A 79 12.69 -5.62 -5.91
C GLN A 79 13.73 -4.72 -5.21
N LEU A 80 14.89 -5.29 -4.82
CA LEU A 80 15.96 -4.54 -4.16
C LEU A 80 16.65 -3.55 -5.11
N VAL A 81 16.94 -3.99 -6.35
CA VAL A 81 17.51 -3.13 -7.40
C VAL A 81 16.57 -1.98 -7.72
N LEU A 82 15.27 -2.24 -7.89
CA LEU A 82 14.28 -1.20 -8.17
C LEU A 82 14.17 -0.20 -7.00
N ALA A 83 14.15 -0.69 -5.76
CA ALA A 83 14.11 0.17 -4.58
C ALA A 83 15.34 1.09 -4.49
N LEU A 84 16.55 0.54 -4.69
CA LEU A 84 17.79 1.33 -4.70
C LEU A 84 17.86 2.29 -5.89
N ALA A 85 17.37 1.88 -7.06
CA ALA A 85 17.31 2.73 -8.25
C ALA A 85 16.43 3.96 -7.98
N ILE A 86 15.23 3.76 -7.41
CA ILE A 86 14.33 4.87 -7.09
C ILE A 86 14.88 5.71 -5.94
N LEU A 87 15.51 5.12 -4.92
CA LEU A 87 15.97 5.85 -3.74
C LEU A 87 17.30 6.61 -3.94
N TYR A 88 18.18 6.14 -4.83
CA TYR A 88 19.55 6.67 -4.94
C TYR A 88 19.88 7.29 -6.31
N VAL A 89 19.22 6.86 -7.39
CA VAL A 89 19.57 7.33 -8.74
C VAL A 89 18.73 8.58 -9.08
N PRO A 90 19.34 9.78 -9.18
CA PRO A 90 18.61 11.04 -9.34
C PRO A 90 17.83 11.12 -10.66
N PHE A 91 18.37 10.49 -11.72
CA PHE A 91 17.67 10.37 -13.00
C PHE A 91 16.36 9.58 -12.87
N VAL A 92 16.38 8.47 -12.12
CA VAL A 92 15.19 7.65 -11.88
C VAL A 92 14.18 8.40 -11.02
N GLN A 93 14.64 9.07 -9.96
CA GLN A 93 13.78 9.93 -9.12
C GLN A 93 13.03 10.97 -9.94
N THR A 94 13.73 11.69 -10.82
CA THR A 94 13.13 12.72 -11.66
C THR A 94 12.06 12.14 -12.60
N GLY A 95 12.31 10.95 -13.16
CA GLY A 95 11.33 10.22 -13.95
C GLY A 95 10.06 9.88 -13.16
N PHE A 96 10.21 9.34 -11.95
CA PHE A 96 9.08 9.02 -11.06
C PHE A 96 8.36 10.27 -10.56
N GLU A 97 9.07 11.37 -10.29
CA GLU A 97 8.48 12.65 -9.94
C GLU A 97 7.61 13.22 -11.08
N LEU A 98 8.08 13.13 -12.33
CA LEU A 98 7.32 13.56 -13.50
C LEU A 98 6.00 12.80 -13.59
N VAL A 99 6.06 11.47 -13.45
CA VAL A 99 4.87 10.61 -13.43
C VAL A 99 3.97 10.99 -12.25
N GLY A 100 4.52 11.17 -11.05
CA GLY A 100 3.77 11.60 -9.87
C GLY A 100 3.03 12.93 -10.08
N ARG A 101 3.70 13.93 -10.67
CA ARG A 101 3.07 15.23 -11.00
C ARG A 101 1.96 15.07 -12.03
N LEU A 102 2.11 14.18 -13.01
CA LEU A 102 1.04 13.86 -13.95
C LEU A 102 -0.18 13.27 -13.24
N PHE A 103 0.02 12.31 -12.32
CA PHE A 103 -1.06 11.74 -11.52
C PHE A 103 -1.77 12.78 -10.64
N VAL A 104 -1.01 13.68 -9.99
CA VAL A 104 -1.58 14.77 -9.19
C VAL A 104 -2.44 15.70 -10.04
N LYS A 105 -1.98 16.08 -11.25
CA LYS A 105 -2.80 16.90 -12.16
C LYS A 105 -4.12 16.21 -12.54
N VAL A 106 -4.09 14.90 -12.76
CA VAL A 106 -5.30 14.11 -13.05
C VAL A 106 -6.26 14.10 -11.86
N LEU A 107 -5.75 13.99 -10.64
CA LEU A 107 -6.54 14.12 -9.41
C LEU A 107 -7.18 15.50 -9.30
N ASP A 108 -6.46 16.56 -9.66
CA ASP A 108 -7.01 17.92 -9.62
C ASP A 108 -8.16 18.11 -10.63
N PHE A 109 -8.05 17.58 -11.84
CA PHE A 109 -9.17 17.58 -12.79
C PHE A 109 -10.38 16.82 -12.27
N THR A 110 -10.14 15.69 -11.59
CA THR A 110 -11.22 14.94 -10.94
C THR A 110 -11.90 15.79 -9.86
N ARG A 111 -11.12 16.46 -9.01
CA ARG A 111 -11.64 17.32 -7.94
C ARG A 111 -12.52 18.44 -8.50
N ILE A 112 -12.06 19.13 -9.55
CA ILE A 112 -12.83 20.19 -10.23
C ILE A 112 -14.14 19.62 -10.81
N GLY A 113 -14.09 18.44 -11.44
CA GLY A 113 -15.28 17.79 -11.98
C GLY A 113 -16.27 17.36 -10.89
N SER A 114 -15.79 16.84 -9.76
CA SER A 114 -16.65 16.46 -8.64
C SER A 114 -17.25 17.67 -7.93
N GLU A 115 -16.50 18.76 -7.80
CA GLU A 115 -17.01 20.03 -7.25
C GLU A 115 -18.08 20.64 -8.17
N PHE A 116 -17.95 20.50 -9.49
CA PHE A 116 -19.00 20.89 -10.43
C PHE A 116 -20.29 20.07 -10.25
N LEU A 117 -20.17 18.75 -10.07
CA LEU A 117 -21.33 17.85 -9.94
C LEU A 117 -22.01 17.91 -8.58
N PHE A 118 -21.25 18.06 -7.51
CA PHE A 118 -21.73 17.89 -6.13
C PHE A 118 -21.63 19.14 -5.27
N ARG A 119 -20.94 20.20 -5.74
CA ARG A 119 -20.79 21.53 -5.13
C ARG A 119 -20.87 21.52 -3.60
N ASP A 120 -22.00 21.93 -3.03
CA ASP A 120 -22.17 22.12 -1.59
C ASP A 120 -22.03 20.81 -0.79
N LEU A 121 -22.33 19.65 -1.39
CA LEU A 121 -22.21 18.33 -0.74
C LEU A 121 -20.75 17.87 -0.56
N MET A 122 -19.81 18.54 -1.23
CA MET A 122 -18.38 18.31 -1.03
C MET A 122 -17.76 19.27 0.01
N ASP A 123 -18.49 20.29 0.45
CA ASP A 123 -18.00 21.22 1.47
C ASP A 123 -18.03 20.56 2.85
N VAL A 124 -16.83 20.23 3.32
CA VAL A 124 -16.57 19.63 4.63
C VAL A 124 -17.06 20.53 5.77
N LYS A 125 -17.16 21.85 5.55
CA LYS A 125 -17.61 22.81 6.56
C LYS A 125 -19.14 22.84 6.71
N SER A 126 -19.87 22.55 5.64
CA SER A 126 -21.33 22.65 5.62
C SER A 126 -22.01 21.29 5.88
N PHE A 127 -21.54 20.21 5.24
CA PHE A 127 -22.18 18.88 5.32
C PHE A 127 -21.30 17.80 5.98
N GLY A 128 -20.10 18.17 6.44
CA GLY A 128 -19.13 17.23 7.01
C GLY A 128 -18.37 16.42 5.96
N PHE A 129 -17.38 15.65 6.39
CA PHE A 129 -16.58 14.81 5.49
C PHE A 129 -17.41 13.60 5.02
N ILE A 130 -18.05 13.70 3.86
CA ILE A 130 -18.73 12.57 3.24
C ILE A 130 -17.69 11.74 2.49
N PHE A 131 -17.16 10.72 3.15
CA PHE A 131 -16.12 9.82 2.62
C PHE A 131 -16.41 9.37 1.19
N ALA A 132 -17.66 9.01 0.90
CA ALA A 132 -18.05 8.50 -0.41
C ALA A 132 -17.85 9.56 -1.51
N LEU A 133 -18.27 10.81 -1.29
CA LEU A 133 -18.16 11.89 -2.28
C LEU A 133 -16.73 12.37 -2.49
N GLN A 134 -15.81 12.06 -1.57
CA GLN A 134 -14.40 12.45 -1.72
C GLN A 134 -13.57 11.40 -2.45
N ILE A 135 -13.96 10.12 -2.37
CA ILE A 135 -13.15 9.01 -2.88
C ILE A 135 -13.76 8.40 -4.14
N LEU A 136 -15.09 8.24 -4.20
CA LEU A 136 -15.73 7.60 -5.36
C LEU A 136 -15.54 8.36 -6.67
N PRO A 137 -15.66 9.70 -6.74
CA PRO A 137 -15.47 10.41 -8.01
C PRO A 137 -14.09 10.19 -8.62
N THR A 138 -13.06 10.12 -7.77
CA THR A 138 -11.69 9.78 -8.17
C THR A 138 -11.62 8.38 -8.79
N ILE A 139 -12.24 7.38 -8.17
CA ILE A 139 -12.26 6.01 -8.70
C ILE A 139 -13.01 5.95 -10.04
N ILE A 140 -14.18 6.59 -10.15
CA ILE A 140 -15.00 6.58 -11.36
C ILE A 140 -14.27 7.26 -12.52
N PHE A 141 -13.65 8.42 -12.27
CA PHE A 141 -12.85 9.13 -13.26
C PHE A 141 -11.66 8.29 -13.72
N PHE A 142 -10.87 7.71 -12.79
CA PHE A 142 -9.75 6.86 -13.16
C PHE A 142 -10.17 5.60 -13.90
N SER A 143 -11.32 5.01 -13.55
CA SER A 143 -11.88 3.86 -14.28
C SER A 143 -12.23 4.24 -15.71
N ALA A 144 -12.89 5.38 -15.92
CA ALA A 144 -13.21 5.90 -17.25
C ALA A 144 -11.95 6.25 -18.06
N LEU A 145 -10.99 6.94 -17.44
CA LEU A 145 -9.70 7.27 -18.05
C LEU A 145 -8.93 6.01 -18.45
N THR A 146 -8.90 5.01 -17.57
CA THR A 146 -8.25 3.72 -17.83
C THR A 146 -8.95 3.00 -18.98
N SER A 147 -10.28 3.00 -19.03
CA SER A 147 -11.06 2.42 -20.14
C SER A 147 -10.72 3.07 -21.49
N VAL A 148 -10.65 4.40 -21.54
CA VAL A 148 -10.21 5.15 -22.73
C VAL A 148 -8.77 4.78 -23.10
N LEU A 149 -7.89 4.66 -22.11
CA LEU A 149 -6.48 4.32 -22.32
C LEU A 149 -6.28 2.88 -22.81
N PHE A 150 -7.17 1.97 -22.42
CA PHE A 150 -7.30 0.62 -22.97
C PHE A 150 -7.82 0.65 -24.40
N TYR A 151 -8.86 1.42 -24.69
CA TYR A 151 -9.39 1.56 -26.06
C TYR A 151 -8.33 2.11 -27.03
N LEU A 152 -7.52 3.07 -26.58
CA LEU A 152 -6.43 3.67 -27.35
C LEU A 152 -5.19 2.76 -27.49
N GLY A 153 -5.14 1.61 -26.82
CA GLY A 153 -4.00 0.69 -26.92
C GLY A 153 -2.79 1.05 -26.07
N ILE A 154 -2.85 2.09 -25.24
CA ILE A 154 -1.69 2.59 -24.47
C ILE A 154 -1.37 1.65 -23.30
N ILE A 155 -2.39 1.20 -22.55
CA ILE A 155 -2.19 0.25 -21.45
C ILE A 155 -1.57 -1.04 -21.98
N GLN A 156 -2.00 -1.54 -23.15
CA GLN A 156 -1.48 -2.75 -23.75
C GLN A 156 0.02 -2.65 -24.03
N LYS A 157 0.48 -1.50 -24.56
CA LYS A 157 1.92 -1.27 -24.81
C LYS A 157 2.72 -1.28 -23.51
N VAL A 158 2.23 -0.61 -22.47
CA VAL A 158 2.89 -0.54 -21.16
C VAL A 158 2.94 -1.91 -20.49
N VAL A 159 1.82 -2.63 -20.47
CA VAL A 159 1.72 -3.98 -19.90
C VAL A 159 2.60 -4.96 -20.67
N TYR A 160 2.65 -4.86 -22.00
CA TYR A 160 3.55 -5.68 -22.81
C TYR A 160 5.02 -5.41 -22.50
N ALA A 161 5.42 -4.14 -22.37
CA ALA A 161 6.79 -3.79 -21.98
C ALA A 161 7.15 -4.33 -20.58
N LEU A 162 6.22 -4.24 -19.63
CA LEU A 162 6.40 -4.77 -18.29
C LEU A 162 6.49 -6.30 -18.29
N ALA A 163 5.59 -6.98 -19.01
CA ALA A 163 5.59 -8.43 -19.17
C ALA A 163 6.88 -8.92 -19.84
N TRP A 164 7.34 -8.22 -20.87
CA TRP A 164 8.61 -8.51 -21.53
C TRP A 164 9.80 -8.38 -20.57
N ALA A 165 9.85 -7.32 -19.75
CA ALA A 165 10.91 -7.14 -18.76
C ALA A 165 10.90 -8.25 -17.68
N LEU A 166 9.72 -8.67 -17.22
CA LEU A 166 9.55 -9.74 -16.24
C LEU A 166 9.89 -11.12 -16.83
N ASN A 167 9.44 -11.45 -18.04
CA ASN A 167 9.79 -12.71 -18.71
C ASN A 167 11.29 -12.80 -18.98
N ARG A 168 11.92 -11.68 -19.36
CA ARG A 168 13.36 -11.65 -19.61
C ARG A 168 14.18 -11.90 -18.35
N THR A 169 13.73 -11.39 -17.21
CA THR A 169 14.46 -11.51 -15.94
C THR A 169 14.17 -12.83 -15.24
N MET A 170 12.89 -13.22 -15.13
CA MET A 170 12.48 -14.35 -14.27
C MET A 170 12.29 -15.67 -15.04
N ARG A 171 12.40 -15.68 -16.38
CA ARG A 171 12.11 -16.85 -17.25
C ARG A 171 10.78 -17.53 -16.91
N LEU A 172 9.82 -16.76 -16.38
CA LEU A 172 8.45 -17.20 -16.26
C LEU A 172 7.95 -17.35 -17.71
N SER A 173 7.64 -18.58 -18.11
CA SER A 173 7.30 -18.86 -19.49
C SER A 173 5.82 -18.60 -19.71
N GLY A 174 5.50 -17.81 -20.73
CA GLY A 174 4.17 -17.39 -21.17
C GLY A 174 4.28 -16.05 -21.87
#